data_AF-A0A2W7NZC5-F1
#
_entry.id   AF-A0A2W7NZC5-F1
#
_cell.length_a   1.000
_cell.length_b   1.000
_cell.length_c   1.000
_cell.angle_alpha   90.00
_cell.angle_beta   90.00
_cell.angle_gamma   90.00
#
_symmetry.space_group_name_H-M   'P 1'
#
loop_
_entity.id
_entity.type
_entity.pdbx_description
1 polymer ?
#
loop_
_entity_poly.entity_id
_entity_poly.type
_entity_poly.pdbx_seq_one_letter_code
_entity_poly.pdbx_strand_id
1 'polypeptide(L)'
;MFKRSRRWPSDARVHVIENGETIRASVSDVSEGGLQLECAQIDRKQGETLKLMVSGLTFTGTIRWRGKASYGLSFQPELSLDILRELTSGAYRGPDRGRGAPLMNTL
;
A
#
# COMPACT_ATOMS: atom_id res chain seq x y z
N MET A 1 6.16 22.98 2.01
CA MET A 1 5.89 22.23 0.76
C MET A 1 6.06 20.75 1.06
N PHE A 2 4.98 19.97 1.13
CA PHE A 2 5.10 18.51 1.34
C PHE A 2 5.67 17.88 0.07
N LYS A 3 6.85 17.28 0.17
CA LYS A 3 7.45 16.54 -0.94
C LYS A 3 6.58 15.30 -1.17
N ARG A 4 5.98 15.18 -2.35
CA ARG A 4 5.23 13.96 -2.70
C ARG A 4 6.19 12.78 -2.61
N SER A 5 5.84 11.77 -1.82
CA SER A 5 6.61 10.54 -1.73
C SER A 5 6.72 9.90 -3.12
N ARG A 6 7.86 9.26 -3.38
CA ARG A 6 8.06 8.49 -4.62
C ARG A 6 6.93 7.46 -4.77
N ARG A 7 6.44 7.29 -6.00
CA ARG A 7 5.54 6.20 -6.37
C ARG A 7 6.28 5.22 -7.28
N TRP A 8 6.19 3.94 -6.96
CA TRP A 8 6.67 2.83 -7.78
C TRP A 8 5.50 2.33 -8.63
N PRO A 9 5.67 2.19 -9.96
CA PRO A 9 4.73 1.43 -10.76
C PRO A 9 4.57 0.01 -10.20
N SER A 10 3.36 -0.52 -10.27
CA SER A 10 3.02 -1.85 -9.79
C SER A 10 2.12 -2.55 -10.80
N ASP A 11 2.28 -3.86 -10.88
CA ASP A 11 1.37 -4.80 -11.55
C ASP A 11 0.79 -5.81 -10.55
N ALA A 12 0.96 -5.55 -9.25
CA ALA A 12 0.58 -6.47 -8.19
C ALA A 12 -0.93 -6.74 -8.22
N ARG A 13 -1.28 -8.01 -8.02
CA ARG A 13 -2.66 -8.46 -7.84
C ARG A 13 -2.95 -8.59 -6.35
N VAL A 14 -4.07 -8.02 -5.94
CA VAL A 14 -4.55 -8.09 -4.56
C VAL A 14 -5.98 -8.58 -4.51
N HIS A 15 -6.37 -9.07 -3.35
CA HIS A 15 -7.75 -9.40 -3.04
C HIS A 15 -8.29 -8.37 -2.06
N VAL A 16 -9.43 -7.74 -2.39
CA VAL A 16 -10.23 -6.99 -1.43
C VAL A 16 -11.09 -8.00 -0.67
N ILE A 17 -11.04 -7.96 0.66
CA ILE A 17 -11.83 -8.84 1.53
C ILE A 17 -13.08 -8.08 1.97
N GLU A 18 -14.25 -8.55 1.55
CA GLU A 18 -15.53 -7.93 1.87
C GLU A 18 -16.56 -9.01 2.21
N ASN A 19 -17.24 -8.87 3.36
CA ASN A 19 -18.29 -9.80 3.82
C ASN A 19 -17.91 -11.31 3.81
N GLY A 20 -16.62 -11.62 3.96
CA GLY A 20 -16.10 -12.99 3.91
C GLY A 20 -15.74 -13.48 2.50
N GLU A 21 -16.01 -12.70 1.47
CA GLU A 21 -15.62 -12.97 0.07
C GLU A 21 -14.33 -12.23 -0.30
N THR A 22 -13.70 -12.68 -1.38
CA THR A 22 -12.51 -12.03 -1.95
C THR A 22 -12.75 -11.56 -3.38
N ILE A 23 -12.54 -10.27 -3.61
CA ILE A 23 -12.71 -9.62 -4.91
C ILE A 23 -11.32 -9.30 -5.46
N ARG A 24 -11.02 -9.76 -6.69
CA ARG A 24 -9.72 -9.50 -7.32
C ARG A 24 -9.61 -8.03 -7.74
N ALA A 25 -8.44 -7.45 -7.55
CA ALA A 25 -8.10 -6.08 -7.96
C ALA A 25 -6.65 -5.98 -8.43
N SER A 26 -6.33 -4.93 -9.20
CA SER A 26 -4.94 -4.56 -9.57
C SER A 26 -4.47 -3.35 -8.78
N VAL A 27 -3.17 -3.30 -8.54
CA VAL A 27 -2.49 -2.10 -8.06
C VAL A 27 -1.71 -1.51 -9.23
N SER A 28 -1.87 -0.21 -9.49
CA SER A 28 -1.20 0.48 -10.60
C SER A 28 0.08 1.19 -10.16
N ASP A 29 0.06 1.75 -8.94
CA ASP A 29 1.24 2.31 -8.30
C ASP A 29 1.14 2.23 -6.77
N VAL A 30 2.31 2.33 -6.12
CA VAL A 30 2.47 2.22 -4.67
C VAL A 30 3.45 3.29 -4.20
N SER A 31 3.23 3.83 -3.02
CA SER A 31 4.17 4.65 -2.25
C SER A 31 4.26 4.11 -0.83
N GLU A 32 5.17 4.61 -0.02
CA GLU A 32 5.25 4.26 1.41
C GLU A 32 3.95 4.57 2.16
N GLY A 33 3.20 5.59 1.72
CA GLY A 33 1.99 6.07 2.42
C GLY A 33 0.67 5.69 1.77
N GLY A 34 0.67 5.00 0.62
CA GLY A 34 -0.57 4.66 -0.08
C GLY A 34 -0.39 3.99 -1.43
N LEU A 35 -1.48 3.52 -2.03
CA LEU A 35 -1.50 2.91 -3.36
C LEU A 35 -2.68 3.40 -4.21
N GLN A 36 -2.62 3.16 -5.51
CA GLN A 36 -3.77 3.26 -6.40
C GLN A 36 -4.28 1.86 -6.76
N LEU A 37 -5.50 1.58 -6.32
CA LEU A 37 -6.21 0.32 -6.57
C LEU A 37 -7.14 0.48 -7.76
N GLU A 38 -7.19 -0.51 -8.63
CA GLU A 38 -8.17 -0.65 -9.71
C GLU A 38 -9.12 -1.79 -9.38
N CYS A 39 -10.39 -1.47 -9.17
CA CYS A 39 -11.43 -2.43 -8.81
C CYS A 39 -12.80 -1.85 -9.18
N ALA A 40 -13.44 -2.40 -10.21
CA ALA A 40 -14.77 -1.95 -10.65
C ALA A 40 -15.93 -2.59 -9.86
N GLN A 41 -15.64 -3.64 -9.09
CA GLN A 41 -16.65 -4.51 -8.47
C GLN A 41 -17.04 -4.09 -7.05
N ILE A 42 -16.35 -3.09 -6.48
CA ILE A 42 -16.67 -2.54 -5.16
C ILE A 42 -17.22 -1.12 -5.32
N ASP A 43 -18.22 -0.75 -4.52
CA ASP A 43 -18.74 0.61 -4.41
C ASP A 43 -18.54 1.14 -2.98
N ARG A 44 -17.35 1.67 -2.74
CA ARG A 44 -16.91 2.14 -1.42
C ARG A 44 -16.76 3.65 -1.42
N LYS A 45 -16.95 4.26 -0.26
CA LYS A 45 -16.95 5.72 -0.11
C LYS A 45 -15.62 6.23 0.42
N GLN A 46 -15.31 7.48 0.12
CA GLN A 46 -14.16 8.16 0.72
C GLN A 46 -14.27 8.15 2.24
N GLY A 47 -13.14 7.91 2.91
CA GLY A 47 -13.06 7.76 4.37
C GLY A 47 -13.25 6.33 4.86
N GLU A 48 -13.76 5.41 4.04
CA GLU A 48 -13.91 4.02 4.42
C GLU A 48 -12.60 3.24 4.33
N THR A 49 -12.45 2.24 5.18
CA THR A 49 -11.28 1.36 5.21
C THR A 49 -11.57 0.07 4.45
N LEU A 50 -10.67 -0.27 3.52
CA LEU A 50 -10.65 -1.56 2.85
C LEU A 50 -9.68 -2.49 3.55
N LYS A 51 -10.05 -3.78 3.66
CA LYS A 51 -9.13 -4.86 4.00
C LYS A 51 -8.67 -5.52 2.71
N LEU A 52 -7.36 -5.62 2.53
CA LEU A 52 -6.74 -6.19 1.34
C LEU A 52 -5.80 -7.34 1.71
N MET A 53 -5.48 -8.17 0.72
CA MET A 53 -4.51 -9.26 0.83
C MET A 53 -3.64 -9.36 -0.42
N VAL A 54 -2.33 -9.51 -0.22
CA VAL A 54 -1.33 -9.79 -1.26
C VAL A 54 -0.43 -10.92 -0.77
N SER A 55 -0.23 -11.97 -1.57
CA SER A 55 0.63 -13.11 -1.20
C SER A 55 0.35 -13.70 0.21
N GLY A 56 -0.92 -13.73 0.62
CA GLY A 56 -1.34 -14.19 1.97
C GLY A 56 -1.15 -13.18 3.11
N LEU A 57 -0.50 -12.04 2.85
CA LEU A 57 -0.31 -10.95 3.80
C LEU A 57 -1.50 -9.98 3.74
N THR A 58 -2.15 -9.74 4.88
CA THR A 58 -3.29 -8.82 4.97
C THR A 58 -2.86 -7.43 5.43
N PHE A 59 -3.48 -6.40 4.85
CA PHE A 59 -3.31 -5.01 5.27
C PHE A 59 -4.60 -4.22 5.09
N THR A 60 -4.62 -2.99 5.59
CA THR A 60 -5.74 -2.07 5.43
C THR A 60 -5.32 -0.79 4.72
N GLY A 61 -6.27 -0.15 4.06
CA GLY A 61 -6.08 1.17 3.46
C GLY A 61 -7.37 1.96 3.49
N THR A 62 -7.29 3.24 3.88
CA THR A 62 -8.43 4.15 3.89
C THR A 62 -8.56 4.85 2.56
N ILE A 63 -9.77 4.87 2.00
CA ILE A 63 -10.05 5.54 0.72
C ILE A 63 -9.90 7.05 0.89
N ARG A 64 -8.96 7.64 0.16
CA ARG A 64 -8.71 9.09 0.10
C ARG A 64 -9.42 9.76 -1.06
N TRP A 65 -9.61 9.05 -2.16
CA TRP A 65 -10.36 9.50 -3.32
C TRP A 65 -10.89 8.30 -4.12
N ARG A 66 -11.94 8.51 -4.91
CA ARG A 66 -12.50 7.52 -5.85
C ARG A 66 -12.59 8.09 -7.26
N GLY A 67 -12.26 7.27 -8.24
CA GLY A 67 -12.56 7.45 -9.65
C GLY A 67 -13.65 6.48 -10.09
N LYS A 68 -13.85 6.31 -11.40
CA LYS A 68 -14.90 5.44 -11.95
C LYS A 68 -14.69 3.95 -11.62
N ALA A 69 -13.44 3.49 -11.62
CA ALA A 69 -13.06 2.10 -11.34
C ALA A 69 -11.76 2.02 -10.53
N SER A 70 -11.41 3.09 -9.83
CA SER A 70 -10.11 3.26 -9.19
C SER A 70 -10.26 3.94 -7.83
N TYR A 71 -9.42 3.55 -6.88
CA TYR A 71 -9.41 4.09 -5.52
C TYR A 71 -7.98 4.46 -5.12
N GLY A 72 -7.82 5.67 -4.58
CA GLY A 72 -6.58 6.03 -3.89
C GLY A 72 -6.68 5.65 -2.43
N LEU A 73 -5.80 4.76 -1.97
CA LEU A 73 -5.76 4.34 -0.57
C LEU A 73 -4.58 4.99 0.15
N SER A 74 -4.78 5.40 1.41
CA SER A 74 -3.71 5.76 2.33
C SER A 74 -3.52 4.69 3.40
N PHE A 75 -2.27 4.45 3.78
CA PHE A 75 -1.91 3.51 4.84
C PHE A 75 -1.74 4.25 6.16
N GLN A 76 -2.56 3.91 7.15
CA GLN A 76 -2.41 4.35 8.54
C GLN A 76 -2.86 3.19 9.45
N PRO A 77 -1.92 2.49 10.14
CA PRO A 77 -0.47 2.72 10.17
C PRO A 77 0.25 2.42 8.84
N GLU A 78 1.55 2.73 8.76
CA GLU A 78 2.41 2.36 7.64
C GLU A 78 2.45 0.84 7.44
N LEU A 79 2.64 0.41 6.18
CA LEU A 79 2.74 -1.02 5.85
C LEU A 79 4.09 -1.61 6.26
N SER A 80 4.10 -2.92 6.52
CA SER A 80 5.35 -3.64 6.72
C SER A 80 6.20 -3.64 5.45
N LEU A 81 7.52 -3.81 5.64
CA LEU A 81 8.47 -3.89 4.52
C LEU A 81 8.14 -5.02 3.55
N ASP A 82 7.65 -6.16 4.06
CA ASP A 82 7.29 -7.31 3.24
C ASP A 82 6.11 -6.99 2.31
N ILE A 83 5.07 -6.34 2.81
CA ILE A 83 3.93 -5.95 1.99
C ILE A 83 4.34 -4.91 0.95
N LEU A 84 5.17 -3.92 1.32
CA LEU A 84 5.67 -2.94 0.35
C LEU A 84 6.54 -3.59 -0.73
N ARG A 85 7.34 -4.61 -0.39
CA ARG A 85 8.13 -5.37 -1.35
C ARG A 85 7.24 -6.18 -2.28
N GLU A 86 6.24 -6.90 -1.76
CA GLU A 86 5.28 -7.64 -2.57
C GLU A 86 4.55 -6.73 -3.54
N LEU A 87 4.03 -5.59 -3.06
CA LEU A 87 3.29 -4.63 -3.88
C LEU A 87 4.17 -3.93 -4.93
N THR A 88 5.49 -3.91 -4.77
CA THR A 88 6.42 -3.24 -5.70
C THR A 88 7.30 -4.21 -6.48
N SER A 89 7.00 -5.50 -6.45
CA SER A 89 7.85 -6.55 -7.07
C SER A 89 9.32 -6.43 -6.63
N GLY A 90 9.51 -6.08 -5.35
CA GLY A 90 10.79 -5.86 -4.70
C GLY A 90 11.46 -4.50 -4.94
N ALA A 91 10.90 -3.62 -5.78
CA ALA A 91 11.54 -2.33 -6.11
C ALA A 91 11.67 -1.40 -4.89
N TYR A 92 10.83 -1.55 -3.88
CA TYR A 92 11.00 -0.90 -2.59
C TYR A 92 12.07 -1.60 -1.75
N ARG A 93 13.15 -0.87 -1.43
CA ARG A 93 14.29 -1.40 -0.64
C ARG A 93 14.25 -1.00 0.84
N GLY A 94 13.20 -0.31 1.28
CA GLY A 94 13.13 0.34 2.58
C GLY A 94 13.61 1.79 2.51
N PRO A 95 13.42 2.57 3.59
CA PRO A 95 14.10 3.85 3.72
C PRO A 95 15.60 3.61 3.59
N ASP A 96 16.29 4.46 2.83
CA ASP A 96 17.74 4.42 2.67
C ASP A 96 18.39 4.63 4.05
N ARG A 97 18.58 3.54 4.80
CA ARG A 97 19.39 3.54 6.02
C ARG A 97 20.82 3.59 5.55
N GLY A 98 21.25 4.80 5.17
CA GLY A 98 22.64 5.08 4.86
C GLY A 98 23.55 4.45 5.91
N ARG A 99 24.67 3.91 5.43
CA ARG A 99 25.82 3.46 6.25
C ARG A 99 25.94 4.21 7.57
N GLY A 100 25.89 3.49 8.68
CA GLY A 100 26.48 3.87 9.97
C GLY A 100 25.84 5.03 10.72
N ALA A 101 24.89 4.74 11.60
CA ALA A 101 24.92 5.36 12.93
C ALA A 101 25.74 4.42 13.82
N PRO A 102 26.96 4.79 14.27
CA PRO A 102 27.64 3.99 15.27
C PRO A 102 26.80 3.99 16.54
N LEU A 103 26.59 2.80 17.10
CA LEU A 103 26.11 2.65 18.47
C LEU A 103 27.14 3.34 19.36
N MET A 104 26.83 4.55 19.85
CA MET A 104 27.53 5.10 20.99
C MET A 104 27.14 4.25 22.20
N ASN A 105 27.96 3.24 22.50
CA ASN A 105 28.07 2.73 23.85
C ASN A 105 28.73 3.84 24.68
N THR A 106 27.94 4.56 25.45
CA THR A 106 28.47 5.29 26.60
C THR A 106 28.42 4.32 27.78
N LEU A 107 29.61 4.06 28.33
CA LEU A 107 29.85 3.32 29.57
C LEU A 107 29.10 3.93 30.76
#